data_AF-A0A7C2ZVQ2-F1
#
_entry.id   AF-A0A7C2ZVQ2-F1
#
_cell.length_a   1.000
_cell.length_b   1.000
_cell.length_c   1.000
_cell.angle_alpha   90.00
_cell.angle_beta   90.00
_cell.angle_gamma   90.00
#
_symmetry.space_group_name_H-M   'P 1'
#
loop_
_entity.id
_entity.type
_entity.pdbx_description
1 polymer ?
#
loop_
_entity_poly.entity_id
_entity_poly.type
_entity_poly.pdbx_seq_one_letter_code
_entity_poly.pdbx_strand_id
1 'polypeptide(L)' 'MAAEKLRIFEKPELKQPRLLVGFSGWMDGGEVSTGTVRYLIDRLDAEKFAEIDPEGFYIYSFPGLMEVTALFRPHTT' A
#
# COMPACT_ATOMS: atom_id res chain seq x y z
N MET A 1 -17.70 -5.01 3.09
CA MET A 1 -17.11 -4.41 1.87
C MET A 1 -15.67 -3.94 2.06
N ALA A 2 -15.29 -3.15 3.08
CA ALA A 2 -13.87 -2.89 3.39
C ALA A 2 -13.25 -3.90 4.38
N ALA A 3 -14.03 -4.38 5.34
CA ALA A 3 -13.54 -5.27 6.40
C ALA A 3 -13.03 -6.63 5.91
N GLU A 4 -13.49 -7.10 4.75
CA GLU A 4 -13.03 -8.37 4.14
C GLU A 4 -11.72 -8.20 3.36
N LYS A 5 -11.34 -6.96 3.03
CA LYS A 5 -10.12 -6.63 2.29
C LYS A 5 -8.91 -6.38 3.18
N LEU A 6 -9.09 -6.35 4.51
CA LEU A 6 -8.00 -6.23 5.47
C LEU A 6 -7.82 -7.55 6.20
N ARG A 7 -6.72 -8.23 5.93
CA ARG A 7 -6.30 -9.42 6.67
C ARG A 7 -5.40 -9.01 7.82
N ILE A 8 -5.82 -9.27 9.05
CA ILE A 8 -5.02 -9.02 10.25
C ILE A 8 -4.47 -10.36 10.74
N PHE A 9 -3.14 -10.49 10.80
CA PHE A 9 -2.44 -11.67 11.32
C PHE A 9 -2.27 -11.56 12.83
N GLU A 10 -1.92 -10.36 13.30
CA GLU A 10 -1.69 -10.06 14.71
C GLU A 10 -2.24 -8.68 15.05
N LYS A 11 -2.66 -8.49 16.31
CA LYS A 11 -3.10 -7.20 16.84
C LYS A 11 -2.11 -6.74 17.92
N PRO A 12 -1.05 -6.00 17.55
CA PRO A 12 -0.08 -5.53 18.52
C PRO A 12 -0.71 -4.52 19.48
N GLU A 13 -0.28 -4.54 20.74
CA GLU A 13 -0.64 -3.49 21.70
C GLU A 13 0.21 -2.23 21.42
N LEU A 14 -0.46 -1.15 21.00
CA LEU A 14 0.20 0.08 20.62
C LEU A 14 -0.16 1.21 21.59
N LYS A 15 0.84 1.95 22.07
CA LYS A 15 0.64 3.14 22.89
C LYS A 15 0.92 4.39 22.07
N GLN A 16 -0.13 5.14 21.75
CA GLN A 16 -0.06 6.36 20.92
C GLN A 16 0.68 6.15 19.58
N PRO A 17 0.23 5.18 18.75
CA PRO A 17 0.92 4.86 17.51
C PRO A 17 0.89 6.02 16.50
N ARG A 18 1.92 6.07 15.66
CA ARG A 18 1.99 6.94 14.47
C ARG A 18 1.99 6.05 13.24
N LEU A 19 1.16 6.38 12.26
CA LEU A 19 1.11 5.70 10.98
C LEU A 19 1.90 6.49 9.95
N LEU A 20 2.89 5.83 9.34
CA LEU A 20 3.59 6.33 8.16
C LEU A 20 3.17 5.47 6.96
N VAL A 21 2.81 6.11 5.85
CA VAL A 21 2.38 5.41 4.63
C VAL A 21 3.16 5.97 3.45
N GLY A 22 3.71 5.08 2.63
CA GLY A 22 4.32 5.40 1.35
C GLY A 22 3.64 4.60 0.24
N PHE A 23 3.28 5.27 -0.85
CA PHE A 23 2.64 4.64 -2.00
C PHE A 23 3.57 4.68 -3.21
N SER A 24 3.71 3.54 -3.89
CA SER A 24 4.26 3.50 -5.26
C SER A 24 3.19 3.89 -6.29
N GLY A 25 3.61 4.29 -7.49
CA GLY A 25 2.69 4.59 -8.60
C GLY A 25 2.23 6.05 -8.71
N TRP A 26 2.76 6.93 -7.86
CA TRP A 26 2.79 8.39 -8.06
C TRP A 26 4.25 8.84 -8.19
N MET A 27 4.51 10.13 -8.03
CA MET A 27 5.84 10.72 -7.98
C MET A 27 6.64 10.16 -6.80
N ASP A 28 7.70 9.40 -7.11
CA ASP A 28 8.66 8.87 -6.14
C ASP A 28 10.09 9.19 -6.59
N GLY A 29 10.41 10.48 -6.59
CA GLY A 29 11.69 10.98 -7.10
C GLY A 29 12.87 10.47 -6.26
N GLY A 30 13.76 9.69 -6.89
CA GLY A 30 14.90 9.09 -6.20
C GLY A 30 14.51 8.08 -5.12
N GLU A 31 13.33 7.46 -5.23
CA GLU A 31 12.81 6.46 -4.28
C GLU A 31 12.62 7.01 -2.85
N VAL A 32 12.47 8.32 -2.68
CA VAL A 32 12.37 8.92 -1.35
C VAL A 32 11.13 8.42 -0.61
N SER A 33 9.99 8.24 -1.27
CA SER A 33 8.74 7.80 -0.63
C SER A 33 8.80 6.33 -0.25
N THR A 34 9.10 5.45 -1.21
CA THR A 34 9.12 4.00 -0.97
C THR A 34 10.37 3.57 -0.20
N GLY A 35 11.51 4.18 -0.48
CA GLY A 35 12.79 3.94 0.19
C GLY A 35 12.79 4.37 1.66
N THR A 36 12.13 5.48 2.02
CA THR A 36 12.00 5.88 3.44
C THR A 36 11.23 4.83 4.24
N VAL A 37 10.12 4.32 3.71
CA VAL A 37 9.34 3.27 4.38
C VAL A 37 10.18 2.00 4.52
N ARG A 38 10.88 1.59 3.46
CA ARG A 38 11.75 0.41 3.48
C ARG A 38 12.88 0.54 4.48
N TYR A 39 13.57 1.68 4.50
CA TYR A 39 14.61 1.98 5.48
C TYR A 39 14.11 1.87 6.92
N LEU A 40 12.90 2.38 7.21
CA LEU A 40 12.34 2.31 8.57
C LEU A 40 11.94 0.89 8.97
N ILE A 41 11.41 0.09 8.04
CA ILE A 41 11.13 -1.33 8.28
C ILE A 41 12.42 -2.05 8.69
N ASP A 42 13.49 -1.89 7.90
CA ASP A 42 14.77 -2.55 8.14
C ASP A 42 15.43 -2.03 9.44
N ARG A 43 15.33 -0.73 9.72
CA ARG A 43 15.96 -0.10 10.89
C ARG A 43 15.27 -0.42 12.21
N LEU A 44 13.95 -0.59 12.18
CA LEU A 44 13.12 -0.85 13.37
C LEU A 44 12.79 -2.34 13.55
N ASP A 45 13.26 -3.20 12.65
CA ASP A 45 12.89 -4.62 12.61
C ASP A 45 11.36 -4.80 12.61
N ALA A 46 10.68 -4.03 11.75
CA ALA A 46 9.23 -3.95 11.77
C ALA A 46 8.60 -5.26 11.29
N GLU A 47 7.67 -5.79 12.09
CA GLU A 47 6.99 -7.04 11.78
C GLU A 47 5.65 -6.84 11.04
N LYS A 48 5.36 -7.71 10.07
CA LYS A 48 4.10 -7.68 9.31
C LYS A 48 2.96 -8.19 10.19
N PHE A 49 2.08 -7.29 10.64
CA PHE A 49 0.89 -7.66 11.43
C PHE A 49 -0.43 -7.67 10.63
N ALA A 50 -0.46 -7.05 9.44
CA ALA A 50 -1.65 -7.00 8.58
C ALA A 50 -1.29 -6.85 7.09
N GLU A 51 -2.28 -7.08 6.21
CA GLU A 51 -2.20 -6.96 4.76
C GLU A 51 -3.53 -6.50 4.16
N ILE A 52 -3.48 -5.57 3.21
CA ILE A 52 -4.63 -5.17 2.41
C ILE A 52 -4.64 -6.04 1.15
N ASP A 53 -5.74 -6.76 0.92
CA ASP A 53 -5.98 -7.48 -0.33
C ASP A 53 -6.05 -6.46 -1.49
N PRO A 54 -5.13 -6.54 -2.47
CA PRO A 54 -5.07 -5.60 -3.59
C PRO A 54 -6.24 -5.73 -4.58
N GLU A 55 -7.02 -6.82 -4.54
CA GLU A 55 -8.16 -7.01 -5.43
C GLU A 55 -9.17 -5.87 -5.26
N GLY A 56 -9.45 -5.18 -6.37
CA GLY A 56 -10.32 -4.00 -6.40
C GLY A 56 -9.61 -2.67 -6.14
N PHE A 57 -8.30 -2.69 -5.87
CA PHE A 57 -7.48 -1.46 -5.68
C PHE A 57 -6.29 -1.38 -6.64
N TYR A 58 -5.79 -2.51 -7.12
CA TYR A 58 -4.59 -2.56 -7.94
C TYR A 58 -4.84 -3.26 -9.29
N ILE A 59 -4.34 -2.66 -10.37
CA ILE A 59 -4.32 -3.26 -11.70
C ILE A 59 -2.91 -3.82 -11.93
N TYR A 60 -2.76 -5.14 -11.89
CA TYR A 60 -1.47 -5.80 -12.05
C TYR A 60 -0.88 -5.66 -13.46
N SER A 61 -1.75 -5.76 -14.46
CA SER A 61 -1.39 -5.62 -15.86
C SER A 61 -2.64 -5.22 -16.62
N PHE A 62 -2.49 -4.28 -17.54
CA PHE A 62 -3.54 -3.90 -18.48
C PHE A 62 -2.93 -3.78 -19.88
N PRO A 63 -3.42 -4.52 -20.88
CA PRO A 63 -2.94 -4.37 -22.24
C PRO A 63 -3.49 -3.06 -22.82
N GLY A 64 -2.61 -2.09 -23.08
CA GLY A 64 -3.00 -0.86 -23.77
C GLY A 64 -2.18 0.35 -23.35
N LEU A 65 -2.55 1.50 -23.92
CA LEU A 65 -1.96 2.77 -23.56
C LEU A 65 -2.38 3.18 -22.14
N MET A 66 -1.54 4.00 -21.49
CA MET A 66 -1.83 4.53 -20.15
C MET A 66 -3.14 5.32 -20.09
N GLU A 67 -3.49 6.04 -21.15
CA GLU A 67 -4.75 6.78 -21.24
C GLU A 67 -5.97 5.86 -21.19
N VAL A 68 -5.90 4.69 -21.85
CA VAL A 68 -6.96 3.68 -21.79
C VAL A 68 -6.99 3.03 -20.41
N THR A 69 -5.83 2.69 -19.85
CA THR A 69 -5.72 2.09 -18.51
C THR A 69 -6.32 3.00 -17.44
N ALA A 70 -6.18 4.33 -17.59
CA ALA A 70 -6.73 5.30 -16.64
C ALA A 70 -8.26 5.23 -16.53
N LEU A 71 -8.97 4.83 -17.59
CA LEU A 71 -10.43 4.65 -17.57
C LEU A 71 -10.90 3.49 -16.69
N PHE A 72 -10.02 2.51 -16.45
CA PHE A 72 -10.31 1.32 -15.63
C PHE A 72 -9.78 1.45 -14.21
N ARG A 73 -9.25 2.62 -13.83
CA ARG A 73 -8.73 2.84 -12.48
C ARG A 73 -9.83 2.53 -11.47
N PRO A 74 -9.59 1.67 -10.47
CA PRO A 74 -10.60 1.35 -9.48
C PRO A 74 -11.03 2.61 -8.73
N HIS A 75 -12.33 2.74 -8.50
CA HIS A 75 -12.92 3.81 -7.71
C HIS A 75 -13.37 3.26 -6.36
N THR A 76 -13.04 3.97 -5.29
CA THR A 76 -13.58 3.71 -3.96
C THR A 76 -14.93 4.41 -3.83
N THR A 77 -15.98 3.66 -3.49
CA THR A 77 -17.32 4.19 -3.20
C THR A 77 -17.44 4.67 -1.76
#